data_AF-A0A015U1R5-F1
#
_entry.id   AF-A0A015U1R5-F1
#
_cell.length_a   1.000
_cell.length_b   1.000
_cell.length_c   1.000
_cell.angle_alpha   90.00
_cell.angle_beta   90.00
_cell.angle_gamma   90.00
#
_symmetry.space_group_name_H-M   'P 1'
#
loop_
_entity.id
_entity.type
_entity.pdbx_description
1 polymer ?
#
loop_
_entity_poly.entity_id
_entity_poly.type
_entity_poly.pdbx_seq_one_letter_code
_entity_poly.pdbx_strand_id
1 'polypeptide(L)'
;MRDAHRLYRNDFQRRGRTWGECLKAAWRWEKDAARVREEKAARLDAMIAASWAAHNVRKNEESNGSEFEGLSPDAVSFAMGYGRGNGFYCGD
;
A
#
# COMPACT_ATOMS: atom_id res chain seq x y z
N MET A 1 -20.19 22.01 -0.83
CA MET A 1 -21.05 23.12 -0.35
C MET A 1 -21.90 22.79 0.89
N ARG A 2 -22.08 21.51 1.28
CA ARG A 2 -22.81 21.17 2.53
C ARG A 2 -22.13 21.74 3.78
N ASP A 3 -20.81 21.82 3.79
CA ASP A 3 -20.07 22.30 4.97
C ASP A 3 -20.19 23.82 5.20
N ALA A 4 -20.25 24.62 4.14
CA ALA A 4 -20.53 26.06 4.25
C ALA A 4 -21.94 26.30 4.83
N HIS A 5 -22.93 25.54 4.36
CA HIS A 5 -24.29 25.58 4.92
C HIS A 5 -24.33 25.13 6.38
N ARG A 6 -23.55 24.10 6.76
CA ARG A 6 -23.42 23.63 8.14
C ARG A 6 -22.82 24.70 9.06
N LEU A 7 -21.76 25.37 8.61
CA LEU A 7 -21.09 26.44 9.36
C LEU A 7 -21.97 27.67 9.53
N TYR A 8 -22.76 28.03 8.51
CA TYR A 8 -23.61 29.22 8.58
C TYR A 8 -24.86 29.05 9.43
N ARG A 9 -25.50 27.88 9.37
CA ARG A 9 -26.73 27.60 10.14
C ARG A 9 -26.49 27.63 11.66
N ASN A 10 -25.22 27.64 12.09
CA ASN A 10 -24.84 27.64 13.50
C ASN A 10 -24.02 28.89 13.83
N ASP A 11 -24.60 29.82 14.59
CA ASP A 11 -23.95 31.07 14.99
C ASP A 11 -22.69 30.85 15.88
N PHE A 12 -22.65 29.77 16.68
CA PHE A 12 -21.44 29.39 17.43
C PHE A 12 -20.29 28.98 16.49
N GLN A 13 -20.59 28.34 15.36
CA GLN A 13 -19.57 27.94 14.37
C GLN A 13 -19.16 29.08 13.43
N ARG A 14 -20.06 30.04 13.18
CA ARG A 14 -19.70 31.30 12.51
C ARG A 14 -18.61 32.04 13.26
N ARG A 15 -18.63 32.05 14.61
CA ARG A 15 -17.68 32.82 15.44
C ARG A 15 -17.57 34.28 14.96
N GLY A 16 -18.70 34.91 14.65
CA GLY A 16 -18.77 36.27 14.13
C GLY A 16 -18.43 36.44 12.63
N ARG A 17 -18.14 35.37 11.89
CA ARG A 17 -17.82 35.45 10.45
C ARG A 17 -19.05 35.73 9.58
N THR A 18 -18.82 36.51 8.53
CA THR A 18 -19.81 36.76 7.48
C THR A 18 -19.99 35.52 6.59
N TRP A 19 -21.11 35.44 5.88
CA TRP A 19 -21.38 34.34 4.94
C TRP A 19 -20.25 34.13 3.92
N GLY A 20 -19.71 35.22 3.36
CA GLY A 20 -18.60 35.16 2.40
C GLY A 20 -17.32 34.56 3.00
N GLU A 21 -17.06 34.79 4.28
CA GLU A 21 -15.92 34.20 4.99
C GLU A 21 -16.13 32.72 5.30
N CYS A 22 -17.36 32.31 5.66
CA CYS A 22 -17.72 30.90 5.79
C CYS A 22 -17.54 30.15 4.46
N LEU A 23 -17.93 30.77 3.34
CA LEU A 23 -17.77 30.20 2.00
C LEU A 23 -16.28 30.03 1.64
N LYS A 24 -15.45 31.05 1.87
CA LYS A 24 -14.00 30.98 1.63
C LYS A 24 -13.33 29.91 2.49
N ALA A 25 -13.73 29.77 3.75
CA ALA A 25 -13.21 28.74 4.65
C ALA A 25 -13.56 27.33 4.17
N ALA A 26 -14.82 27.10 3.81
CA ALA A 26 -15.26 25.81 3.26
C ALA A 26 -14.54 25.48 1.93
N TRP A 27 -14.32 26.48 1.07
CA TRP A 27 -13.57 26.29 -0.17
C TRP A 27 -12.11 25.92 0.06
N ARG A 28 -11.46 26.50 1.08
CA ARG A 28 -10.10 26.11 1.49
C ARG A 28 -10.05 24.67 1.97
N TRP A 29 -11.03 24.23 2.76
CA TRP A 29 -11.10 22.85 3.24
C TRP A 29 -11.27 21.84 2.11
N GLU A 30 -12.11 22.12 1.12
CA GLU A 30 -12.25 21.26 -0.06
C GLU A 30 -10.94 21.16 -0.84
N LYS A 31 -10.21 22.28 -1.00
CA LYS A 31 -8.88 22.28 -1.63
C LYS A 31 -7.85 21.49 -0.84
N ASP A 32 -7.80 21.67 0.48
CA ASP A 32 -6.90 20.91 1.35
C ASP A 32 -7.25 19.42 1.33
N ALA A 33 -8.53 19.07 1.32
CA ALA A 33 -8.99 17.68 1.20
C ALA A 33 -8.61 17.06 -0.15
N ALA A 34 -8.68 17.81 -1.25
CA ALA A 34 -8.20 17.37 -2.55
C ALA A 34 -6.69 17.13 -2.55
N ARG A 35 -5.90 18.08 -2.03
CA ARG A 35 -4.45 17.95 -1.90
C ARG A 35 -4.06 16.72 -1.06
N VAL A 36 -4.73 16.49 0.07
CA VAL A 36 -4.47 15.31 0.91
C VAL A 36 -4.76 13.99 0.19
N ARG A 37 -5.76 13.94 -0.71
CA ARG A 37 -6.02 12.75 -1.52
C ARG A 37 -4.91 12.52 -2.55
N GLU A 38 -4.44 13.59 -3.19
CA GLU A 38 -3.31 13.53 -4.13
C GLU A 38 -2.01 13.10 -3.44
N GLU A 39 -1.69 13.66 -2.27
CA GLU A 39 -0.54 13.26 -1.45
C GLU A 39 -0.60 11.79 -1.03
N LYS A 40 -1.80 11.30 -0.64
CA LYS A 40 -1.99 9.88 -0.32
C LYS A 40 -1.83 8.98 -1.54
N ALA A 41 -2.32 9.40 -2.71
CA ALA A 41 -2.14 8.64 -3.95
C ALA A 41 -0.65 8.56 -4.33
N ALA A 42 0.08 9.68 -4.27
CA ALA A 42 1.51 9.71 -4.54
C ALA A 42 2.30 8.85 -3.55
N ARG A 43 1.93 8.83 -2.27
CA ARG A 43 2.55 7.97 -1.26
C ARG A 43 2.30 6.48 -1.53
N LEU A 44 1.09 6.11 -1.93
CA LEU A 44 0.78 4.73 -2.32
C LEU A 44 1.56 4.32 -3.56
N ASP A 45 1.64 5.17 -4.57
CA ASP A 45 2.40 4.91 -5.79
C ASP A 45 3.90 4.73 -5.50
N ALA A 46 4.48 5.59 -4.66
CA ALA A 46 5.86 5.46 -4.19
C ALA A 46 6.10 4.15 -3.43
N MET A 47 5.15 3.73 -2.59
CA MET A 47 5.24 2.46 -1.86
C MET A 47 5.16 1.25 -2.82
N ILE A 48 4.29 1.31 -3.83
CA ILE A 48 4.19 0.27 -4.86
C ILE A 48 5.50 0.20 -5.66
N ALA A 49 6.02 1.33 -6.13
CA ALA A 49 7.29 1.39 -6.85
C ALA A 49 8.47 0.83 -6.02
N ALA A 50 8.54 1.17 -4.72
CA ALA A 50 9.55 0.64 -3.82
C ALA A 50 9.41 -0.89 -3.64
N SER A 51 8.18 -1.39 -3.52
CA SER A 51 7.92 -2.83 -3.39
C SER A 51 8.34 -3.61 -4.65
N TRP A 52 8.09 -3.06 -5.84
CA TRP A 52 8.58 -3.62 -7.09
C TRP A 52 10.09 -3.60 -7.20
N ALA A 53 10.75 -2.51 -6.78
CA ALA A 53 12.20 -2.42 -6.76
C ALA A 53 12.81 -3.51 -5.84
N ALA A 54 12.27 -3.67 -4.62
CA ALA A 54 12.72 -4.71 -3.69
C ALA A 54 12.50 -6.14 -4.23
N HIS A 55 11.35 -6.38 -4.88
CA HIS A 55 11.07 -7.67 -5.51
C HIS A 55 12.05 -7.99 -6.64
N ASN A 56 12.39 -6.98 -7.47
CA ASN A 56 13.34 -7.14 -8.57
C ASN A 56 14.76 -7.42 -8.08
N VAL A 57 15.19 -6.79 -6.98
CA VAL A 57 16.49 -7.10 -6.34
C VAL A 57 16.54 -8.58 -5.93
N ARG A 58 15.51 -9.06 -5.24
CA ARG A 58 15.41 -10.45 -4.81
C ARG A 58 15.42 -11.45 -5.98
N LYS A 59 14.75 -11.10 -7.09
CA LYS A 59 14.73 -11.93 -8.30
C LYS A 59 16.07 -11.98 -9.03
N ASN A 60 16.84 -10.90 -8.97
CA ASN A 60 18.20 -10.85 -9.53
C ASN A 60 19.23 -11.54 -8.62
N GLU A 61 18.94 -11.70 -7.33
CA GLU A 61 19.73 -12.51 -6.39
C GLU A 61 19.44 -14.02 -6.53
N GLU A 62 18.18 -14.41 -6.76
CA GLU A 62 17.76 -15.81 -6.97
C GLU A 62 18.28 -16.41 -8.30
N SER A 63 18.87 -15.62 -9.21
CA SER A 63 19.47 -16.14 -10.45
C SER A 63 20.93 -16.60 -10.32
N ASN A 64 21.48 -16.69 -9.10
CA ASN A 64 22.71 -17.46 -8.87
C ASN A 64 22.37 -18.97 -8.90
N GLY A 65 21.97 -19.46 -10.07
CA GLY A 65 21.60 -20.85 -10.33
C GLY A 65 22.72 -21.87 -10.11
N SER A 66 23.83 -21.47 -9.52
CA SER A 66 24.97 -22.33 -9.20
C SER A 66 24.80 -23.15 -7.92
N GLU A 67 23.77 -22.88 -7.09
CA GLU A 67 23.56 -23.64 -5.83
C GLU A 67 23.21 -25.12 -6.07
N PHE A 68 22.74 -25.47 -7.27
CA PHE A 68 22.43 -26.84 -7.67
C PHE A 68 23.08 -27.27 -8.99
N GLU A 69 23.98 -26.46 -9.57
CA GLU A 69 24.74 -26.84 -10.75
C GLU A 69 25.64 -28.04 -10.44
N GLY A 70 25.22 -29.24 -10.87
CA GLY A 70 25.91 -30.51 -10.67
C GLY A 70 25.15 -31.53 -9.83
N LEU A 71 24.02 -31.17 -9.23
CA LEU A 71 23.13 -32.10 -8.54
C LEU A 71 22.01 -32.54 -9.47
N SER A 72 21.70 -33.84 -9.52
CA SER A 72 20.56 -34.32 -10.30
C SER A 72 19.25 -33.84 -9.66
N PRO A 73 18.23 -33.48 -10.45
CA PRO A 73 16.93 -33.04 -9.94
C PRO A 73 16.30 -34.04 -8.95
N ASP A 74 16.53 -35.32 -9.16
CA ASP A 74 16.07 -36.40 -8.27
C ASP A 74 16.78 -36.41 -6.91
N ALA A 75 18.08 -36.11 -6.87
CA ALA A 75 18.83 -36.03 -5.61
C ALA A 75 18.39 -34.84 -4.75
N VAL A 76 18.10 -33.71 -5.40
CA VAL A 76 17.56 -32.51 -4.76
C VAL A 76 16.15 -32.77 -4.23
N SER A 77 15.31 -33.39 -5.06
CA SER A 77 13.94 -33.76 -4.68
C SER A 77 13.91 -34.73 -3.50
N PHE A 78 14.79 -35.74 -3.50
CA PHE A 78 14.93 -36.69 -2.40
C PHE A 78 15.41 -36.03 -1.09
N ALA A 79 16.40 -35.14 -1.16
CA ALA A 79 16.91 -34.41 0.01
C ALA A 79 15.86 -33.48 0.62
N MET A 80 15.02 -32.84 -0.21
CA MET A 80 13.89 -32.04 0.25
C MET A 80 12.66 -32.87 0.67
N GLY A 81 12.71 -34.20 0.50
CA GLY A 81 11.65 -35.12 0.92
C GLY A 81 10.52 -35.31 -0.11
N TYR A 82 10.59 -34.65 -1.27
CA TYR A 82 9.68 -34.87 -2.39
C TYR A 82 10.06 -36.19 -3.08
N GLY A 83 9.36 -37.28 -2.75
CA GLY A 83 9.64 -38.62 -3.28
C GLY A 83 9.76 -39.71 -2.22
N ARG A 84 9.68 -39.37 -0.92
CA ARG A 84 9.38 -40.36 0.11
C ARG A 84 7.91 -40.74 -0.02
N GLY A 85 7.64 -41.79 -0.80
CA GLY A 85 6.29 -42.25 -1.11
C GLY A 85 5.38 -42.32 0.12
N ASN A 86 4.14 -41.82 -0.08
CA ASN A 86 2.98 -41.88 0.81
C ASN A 86 3.22 -41.73 2.32
N GLY A 87 2.85 -40.56 2.87
CA GLY A 87 2.01 -40.57 4.08
C GLY A 87 2.53 -39.90 5.36
N PHE A 88 3.59 -39.10 5.35
CA PHE A 88 3.96 -38.30 6.54
C PHE A 88 3.48 -36.85 6.43
N TYR A 89 2.15 -36.66 6.35
CA TYR A 89 1.52 -35.42 6.78
C TYR A 89 1.24 -35.56 8.27
N CYS A 90 2.22 -35.25 9.12
CA CYS A 90 1.97 -34.98 10.53
C CYS A 90 1.62 -33.49 10.63
N GLY A 91 0.37 -33.15 10.28
CA GLY A 91 -0.19 -31.87 10.67
C GLY A 91 -0.58 -31.92 12.15
N ASP A 92 0.00 -31.02 12.94
CA ASP A 92 -0.61 -30.53 14.19
C ASP A 92 -1.89 -29.73 13.88
#